data_AF-E5RUM8-F1
#
_entry.id   AF-E5RUM8-F1
#
_cell.length_a   1.000
_cell.length_b   1.000
_cell.length_c   1.000
_cell.angle_alpha   90.00
_cell.angle_beta   90.00
_cell.angle_gamma   90.00
#
_symmetry.space_group_name_H-M   'P 1'
#
loop_
_entity.id
_entity.type
_entity.pdbx_description
1 polymer ?
#
loop_
_entity_poly.entity_id
_entity_poly.type
_entity_poly.pdbx_seq_one_letter_code
_entity_poly.pdbx_strand_id
1 'polypeptide(L)' 'CHMGVDHYEYEFWYNSYHGKIYMMEGDTWDWSKKMKPQNYRTPTCAYCHMGEDGNHNVQAASTVYAHMGMFQV' A
#
# COMPACT_ATOMS: atom_id res chain seq x y z
N CYS A 1 8.13 3.86 -9.12
CA CYS A 1 8.94 4.59 -8.12
C CYS A 1 9.24 3.71 -6.92
N HIS A 2 8.22 3.21 -6.20
CA HIS A 2 8.36 2.25 -5.09
C HIS A 2 8.56 0.82 -5.59
N MET A 3 9.68 0.55 -6.26
CA MET A 3 10.04 -0.74 -6.83
C MET A 3 11.56 -0.81 -7.04
N GLY A 4 12.10 -2.00 -7.29
CA GLY A 4 13.52 -2.19 -7.58
C GLY A 4 14.37 -2.61 -6.38
N VAL A 5 15.68 -2.73 -6.62
CA VAL A 5 16.62 -3.42 -5.71
C VAL A 5 16.83 -2.70 -4.38
N ASP A 6 16.79 -1.38 -4.38
CA ASP A 6 17.00 -0.52 -3.22
C ASP A 6 15.74 -0.37 -2.36
N HIS A 7 14.56 -0.47 -2.96
CA HIS A 7 13.28 -0.40 -2.26
C HIS A 7 12.16 -1.12 -3.05
N TYR A 8 11.96 -2.40 -2.73
CA TYR A 8 11.12 -3.35 -3.47
C TYR A 8 9.68 -3.44 -2.93
N GLU A 9 9.07 -2.31 -2.52
CA GLU A 9 7.76 -2.36 -1.87
C GLU A 9 6.65 -2.87 -2.80
N TYR A 10 6.68 -2.50 -4.09
CA TYR A 10 5.74 -3.01 -5.07
C TYR A 10 5.84 -4.53 -5.21
N GLU A 11 7.06 -5.08 -5.34
CA GLU A 11 7.30 -6.50 -5.50
C GLU A 11 6.85 -7.29 -4.26
N PHE A 12 7.07 -6.73 -3.07
CA PHE A 12 6.56 -7.29 -1.82
C PHE A 12 5.03 -7.31 -1.76
N TRP A 13 4.39 -6.18 -2.06
CA TRP A 13 2.94 -6.13 -2.09
C TRP A 13 2.36 -7.06 -3.16
N TYR A 14 2.91 -7.03 -4.38
CA TYR A 14 2.49 -7.84 -5.53
C TYR A 14 2.59 -9.34 -5.26
N ASN A 15 3.60 -9.78 -4.50
CA ASN A 15 3.79 -11.19 -4.14
C ASN A 15 3.10 -11.59 -2.83
N SER A 16 2.57 -10.64 -2.06
CA SER A 16 1.72 -10.93 -0.89
C SER A 16 0.32 -11.40 -1.30
N TYR A 17 -0.42 -11.99 -0.35
CA TYR A 17 -1.84 -12.30 -0.56
C TYR A 17 -2.68 -11.07 -0.91
N HIS A 18 -2.33 -9.88 -0.41
CA HIS A 18 -3.03 -8.63 -0.78
C HIS A 18 -2.89 -8.35 -2.28
N GLY A 19 -1.65 -8.38 -2.80
CA GLY A 19 -1.38 -8.20 -4.22
C GLY A 19 -2.07 -9.27 -5.06
N LYS A 20 -2.04 -10.55 -4.65
CA LYS A 20 -2.71 -11.61 -5.42
C LYS A 20 -4.23 -11.45 -5.47
N ILE A 21 -4.88 -11.08 -4.36
CA ILE A 21 -6.33 -10.80 -4.36
C ILE A 21 -6.64 -9.61 -5.26
N TYR A 22 -5.85 -8.53 -5.18
CA TYR A 22 -6.01 -7.39 -6.08
C TYR A 22 -5.89 -7.79 -7.56
N MET A 23 -4.89 -8.61 -7.93
CA MET A 23 -4.72 -9.05 -9.32
C MET A 23 -5.87 -9.95 -9.81
N MET A 24 -6.51 -10.71 -8.91
CA MET A 24 -7.63 -11.58 -9.27
C MET A 24 -8.97 -10.84 -9.34
N GLU A 25 -9.18 -9.86 -8.48
CA GLU A 25 -10.50 -9.25 -8.27
C GLU A 25 -10.56 -7.76 -8.66
N GLY A 26 -9.44 -7.06 -8.78
CA GLY A 26 -9.37 -5.61 -8.90
C GLY A 26 -10.12 -5.03 -10.10
N ASP A 27 -10.19 -5.77 -11.21
CA ASP A 27 -10.93 -5.35 -12.40
C ASP A 27 -12.46 -5.35 -12.19
N THR A 28 -12.94 -6.01 -11.14
CA THR A 28 -14.37 -6.09 -10.78
C THR A 28 -14.78 -5.07 -9.72
N TRP A 29 -13.83 -4.32 -9.16
CA TRP A 29 -14.09 -3.41 -8.05
C TRP A 29 -14.58 -2.04 -8.53
N ASP A 30 -15.42 -1.40 -7.71
CA ASP A 30 -15.85 -0.02 -7.92
C ASP A 30 -14.82 0.96 -7.35
N TRP A 31 -13.89 1.40 -8.21
CA TRP A 31 -12.80 2.31 -7.87
C TRP A 31 -13.24 3.74 -7.54
N SER A 32 -14.51 4.09 -7.72
CA SER A 32 -15.02 5.41 -7.30
C SER A 32 -15.16 5.53 -5.77
N LYS A 33 -15.14 4.40 -5.05
CA LYS A 33 -15.27 4.36 -3.60
C LYS A 33 -13.96 4.72 -2.91
N LYS A 34 -14.07 5.40 -1.76
CA LYS A 34 -12.93 5.67 -0.87
C LYS A 34 -12.21 4.38 -0.46
N MET A 35 -10.88 4.40 -0.42
CA MET A 35 -10.01 3.27 -0.08
C MET A 35 -10.02 2.98 1.43
N LYS A 36 -11.11 2.39 1.93
CA LYS A 36 -11.32 2.04 3.35
C LYS A 36 -11.83 0.61 3.52
N PRO A 37 -11.67 -0.02 4.70
CA PRO A 37 -11.95 -1.45 4.91
C PRO A 37 -13.36 -1.90 4.52
N GLN A 38 -14.34 -1.01 4.63
CA GLN A 38 -15.74 -1.33 4.33
C GLN A 38 -16.02 -1.38 2.83
N ASN A 39 -15.13 -0.83 1.99
CA ASN A 39 -15.33 -0.72 0.55
C ASN A 39 -14.52 -1.75 -0.26
N TYR A 40 -13.41 -2.25 0.29
CA TYR A 40 -12.49 -3.14 -0.43
C TYR A 40 -12.04 -4.29 0.46
N ARG A 41 -12.06 -5.51 -0.09
CA ARG A 41 -11.69 -6.74 0.61
C ARG A 41 -10.21 -6.80 0.99
N THR A 42 -9.34 -6.21 0.18
CA THR A 42 -7.89 -6.21 0.37
C THR A 42 -7.31 -4.81 0.21
N PRO A 43 -6.20 -4.48 0.89
CA PRO A 43 -5.60 -3.16 0.81
C PRO A 43 -4.73 -2.98 -0.45
N THR A 44 -4.77 -1.77 -0.98
CA THR A 44 -3.77 -1.23 -1.93
C THR A 44 -2.76 -0.34 -1.19
N CYS A 45 -1.75 0.17 -1.89
CA CYS A 45 -0.80 1.13 -1.30
C CYS A 45 -1.53 2.37 -0.73
N ALA A 46 -2.45 2.94 -1.50
CA ALA A 46 -3.21 4.13 -1.09
C ALA A 46 -4.10 3.85 0.12
N TYR A 47 -4.74 2.67 0.17
CA TYR A 47 -5.55 2.26 1.32
C TYR A 47 -4.77 2.35 2.64
N CYS A 48 -3.53 1.84 2.67
CA CYS A 48 -2.72 1.82 3.89
C CYS A 48 -2.00 3.15 4.15
N HIS A 49 -1.43 3.77 3.11
CA HIS A 49 -0.54 4.93 3.28
C HIS A 49 -1.24 6.28 3.20
N MET A 50 -2.43 6.36 2.59
CA MET A 50 -3.26 7.57 2.60
C MET A 50 -4.41 7.46 3.61
N GLY A 51 -4.73 6.26 4.10
CA GLY A 51 -5.76 6.01 5.11
C GLY A 51 -7.18 6.35 4.63
N GLU A 52 -8.16 6.15 5.53
CA GLU A 52 -9.59 6.34 5.19
C GLU A 52 -9.95 7.80 4.84
N ASP A 53 -9.21 8.75 5.42
CA ASP A 53 -9.40 10.19 5.20
C ASP A 53 -8.73 10.70 3.92
N GLY A 54 -7.91 9.88 3.25
CA GLY A 54 -7.20 10.28 2.05
C GLY A 54 -6.11 11.33 2.34
N ASN A 55 -5.36 11.16 3.42
CA ASN A 55 -4.24 12.00 3.77
C ASN A 55 -3.16 11.93 2.67
N HIS A 56 -2.83 13.08 2.08
CA HIS A 56 -1.83 13.16 1.01
C HIS A 56 -0.39 13.25 1.52
N ASN A 57 -0.19 13.36 2.84
CA ASN A 57 1.11 13.11 3.47
C ASN A 57 1.27 11.61 3.75
N VAL A 58 1.75 10.85 2.75
CA VAL A 58 1.86 9.38 2.82
C VAL A 58 2.86 8.87 3.88
N GLN A 59 3.75 9.73 4.39
CA GLN A 59 4.69 9.41 5.46
C GLN A 59 4.06 9.56 6.86
N ALA A 60 2.88 10.18 6.98
CA ALA A 60 2.23 10.38 8.27
C ALA A 60 1.88 9.06 8.99
N ALA A 61 1.73 7.97 8.23
CA ALA A 61 1.48 6.64 8.75
C ALA A 61 2.76 5.89 9.18
N SER A 62 3.95 6.43 8.89
CA SER A 62 5.22 5.80 9.24
C SER A 62 5.51 5.93 10.74
N THR A 63 6.01 4.87 11.36
CA THR A 63 6.44 4.91 12.77
C THR A 63 7.62 5.87 12.98
N VAL A 64 8.61 5.79 12.09
CA VAL A 64 9.80 6.64 12.07
C VAL A 64 10.44 6.57 10.68
N TYR A 65 11.20 7.59 10.29
CA TYR A 65 12.05 7.53 9.11
C TYR A 65 13.33 6.74 9.42
N ALA A 66 13.52 5.60 8.73
CA ALA A 66 14.62 4.67 9.01
C ALA A 66 15.55 4.44 7.80
N HIS A 67 15.77 5.47 6.96
CA HIS A 67 16.67 5.40 5.81
C HIS A 67 16.47 4.16 4.93
N MET A 68 15.22 3.89 4.52
CA MET A 68 14.86 2.71 3.71
C MET A 68 15.20 1.37 4.38
N GLY A 69 15.15 1.33 5.72
CA GLY A 69 15.44 0.13 6.51
C GLY A 69 16.92 -0.13 6.76
N MET A 70 17.83 0.76 6.35
CA MET A 70 19.27 0.61 6.54
C MET A 70 19.77 1.12 7.89
N PHE A 71 18.91 1.72 8.72
CA PHE A 71 19.31 2.21 10.02
C PHE A 71 19.66 1.04 10.95
N GLN A 72 20.96 0.84 11.21
CA GLN A 72 21.47 -0.17 12.14
C GLN A 72 21.53 0.44 13.54
N VAL A 73 20.86 -0.21 14.49
CA VAL A 73 20.98 0.06 15.93
C VAL A 73 22.27 -0.51 16.50
#